data_AF-A0AAE9IIB4-F1
#
_entry.id   AF-A0AAE9IIB4-F1
#
_cell.length_a   1.000
_cell.length_b   1.000
_cell.length_c   1.000
_cell.angle_alpha   90.00
_cell.angle_beta   90.00
_cell.angle_gamma   90.00
#
_symmetry.space_group_name_H-M   'P 1'
#
loop_
_entity.id
_entity.type
_entity.pdbx_description
1 polymer ?
#
loop_
_entity_poly.entity_id
_entity_poly.type
_entity_poly.pdbx_seq_one_letter_code
_entity_poly.pdbx_strand_id
1 'polypeptide(L)'
;MNRELFLSTDMVDATQRDDFWREAVKLIYDVMSSDDQSGKGFKGTLRSQQFGTCLIGSATSNGQNYQRTPSIIAQATWTIMSCRP
;
A
#
# COMPACT_ATOMS: atom_id res chain seq x y z
N MET A 1 -23.19 -1.79 -5.47
CA MET A 1 -22.23 -0.73 -5.09
C MET A 1 -20.84 -1.31 -5.30
N ASN A 2 -20.13 -0.88 -6.34
CA ASN A 2 -18.80 -1.43 -6.65
C ASN A 2 -17.80 -0.84 -5.64
N ARG A 3 -17.29 -1.68 -4.73
CA ARG A 3 -16.28 -1.28 -3.73
C ARG A 3 -14.91 -1.39 -4.38
N GLU A 4 -14.63 -0.41 -5.22
CA GLU A 4 -13.35 -0.22 -5.86
C GLU A 4 -12.46 0.66 -4.98
N LEU A 5 -11.24 0.23 -4.73
CA LEU A 5 -10.18 1.03 -4.12
C LEU A 5 -9.20 1.43 -5.21
N PHE A 6 -8.89 2.72 -5.29
CA PHE A 6 -7.88 3.24 -6.19
C PHE A 6 -6.97 4.22 -5.45
N LEU A 7 -5.67 3.93 -5.47
CA LEU A 7 -4.60 4.76 -4.91
C LEU A 7 -3.56 4.98 -6.01
N SER A 8 -3.07 6.20 -6.20
CA SER A 8 -1.98 6.50 -7.12
C SER A 8 -1.14 7.65 -6.61
N THR A 9 0.16 7.61 -6.86
CA THR A 9 1.07 8.70 -6.56
C THR A 9 1.20 9.73 -7.67
N ASP A 10 0.55 9.51 -8.82
CA ASP A 10 0.65 10.38 -10.01
C ASP A 10 0.13 11.81 -9.75
N MET A 11 -0.90 11.94 -8.90
CA MET A 11 -1.52 13.21 -8.54
C MET A 11 -1.04 13.76 -7.19
N VAL A 12 0.06 13.23 -6.66
CA VAL A 12 0.64 13.65 -5.38
C VAL A 12 1.91 14.45 -5.63
N ASP A 13 2.00 15.59 -4.95
CA ASP A 13 3.15 16.48 -5.00
C ASP A 13 4.43 15.72 -4.65
N ALA A 14 5.51 16.02 -5.39
CA ALA A 14 6.77 15.30 -5.27
C ALA A 14 7.35 15.30 -3.85
N THR A 15 7.09 16.35 -3.07
CA THR A 15 7.57 16.50 -1.69
C THR A 15 6.79 15.68 -0.67
N GLN A 16 5.55 15.28 -0.98
CA GLN A 16 4.66 14.53 -0.08
C GLN A 16 4.46 13.08 -0.52
N ARG A 17 4.94 12.74 -1.72
CA ARG A 17 4.66 11.48 -2.40
C ARG A 17 5.09 10.26 -1.60
N ASP A 18 6.27 10.33 -0.99
CA ASP A 18 6.85 9.22 -0.25
C ASP A 18 6.05 8.96 1.04
N ASP A 19 5.76 10.01 1.79
CA ASP A 19 4.97 9.93 3.03
C ASP A 19 3.55 9.47 2.73
N PHE A 20 2.91 10.03 1.71
CA PHE A 20 1.59 9.59 1.25
C PHE A 20 1.58 8.09 0.98
N TRP A 21 2.55 7.60 0.22
CA TRP A 21 2.56 6.20 -0.19
C TRP A 21 2.89 5.26 0.97
N ARG A 22 3.82 5.64 1.87
CA ARG A 22 4.10 4.91 3.11
C ARG A 22 2.84 4.77 3.95
N GLU A 23 2.13 5.87 4.19
CA GLU A 23 0.91 5.87 4.99
C GLU A 23 -0.23 5.09 4.34
N ALA A 24 -0.34 5.16 3.02
CA ALA A 24 -1.38 4.46 2.26
C ALA A 24 -1.27 2.93 2.36
N VAL A 25 -0.05 2.39 2.49
CA VAL A 25 0.19 0.93 2.50
C VAL A 25 0.70 0.38 3.84
N LYS A 26 0.92 1.22 4.87
CA LYS A 26 1.50 0.85 6.17
C LYS A 26 0.81 -0.30 6.89
N LEU A 27 -0.48 -0.50 6.64
CA LEU A 27 -1.26 -1.58 7.25
C LEU A 27 -0.85 -2.96 6.72
N ILE A 28 -0.19 -3.02 5.57
CA ILE A 28 0.16 -4.26 4.87
C ILE A 28 1.67 -4.40 4.74
N TYR A 29 2.38 -3.29 4.50
CA TYR A 29 3.81 -3.28 4.25
C TYR A 29 4.48 -2.06 4.88
N ASP A 30 5.70 -2.25 5.35
CA ASP A 30 6.68 -1.19 5.49
C ASP A 30 7.41 -1.03 4.14
N VAL A 31 7.48 0.20 3.64
CA VAL A 31 8.05 0.48 2.31
C VAL A 31 9.35 1.22 2.49
N MET A 32 10.44 0.70 1.96
CA MET A 32 11.75 1.34 2.02
C MET A 32 12.17 1.79 0.63
N SER A 33 12.84 2.95 0.58
CA SER A 33 13.52 3.39 -0.62
C SER A 33 14.70 2.46 -0.89
N SER A 34 14.88 2.04 -2.14
CA SER A 34 16.16 1.47 -2.55
C SER A 34 17.18 2.60 -2.66
N ASP A 35 18.38 2.38 -2.11
CA ASP A 35 19.51 3.33 -2.18
C ASP A 35 19.84 3.77 -3.62
N ASP A 36 19.41 2.98 -4.61
CA ASP A 36 19.73 3.16 -6.03
C ASP A 36 18.84 4.19 -6.76
N GLN A 37 17.80 4.74 -6.11
CA GLN A 37 16.90 5.72 -6.73
C GLN A 37 17.11 7.13 -6.20
N SER A 38 18.16 7.76 -6.72
CA SER A 38 18.44 9.20 -6.54
C SER A 38 17.23 10.07 -6.93
N GLY A 39 16.49 10.54 -5.93
CA GLY A 39 15.64 11.74 -6.01
C GLY A 39 14.33 11.64 -6.80
N LYS A 40 13.87 10.45 -7.23
CA LYS A 40 12.62 10.32 -8.03
C LYS A 40 11.34 10.09 -7.21
N GLY A 41 11.46 9.87 -5.90
CA GLY A 41 10.35 9.57 -4.99
C GLY A 41 9.61 8.26 -5.34
N PHE A 42 8.60 7.93 -4.56
CA PHE A 42 7.80 6.73 -4.71
C PHE A 42 6.82 6.85 -5.86
N LYS A 43 6.91 5.96 -6.85
CA LYS A 43 5.91 5.82 -7.91
C LYS A 43 5.13 4.54 -7.70
N GLY A 44 3.81 4.63 -7.68
CA GLY A 44 2.98 3.45 -7.58
C GLY A 44 1.50 3.72 -7.79
N THR A 45 0.79 2.65 -8.11
CA THR A 45 -0.66 2.63 -8.26
C THR A 45 -1.17 1.35 -7.64
N LEU A 46 -2.27 1.40 -6.90
CA LEU A 46 -3.01 0.25 -6.39
C LEU A 46 -4.45 0.39 -6.85
N ARG A 47 -4.96 -0.60 -7.57
CA ARG A 47 -6.36 -0.68 -7.96
C ARG A 47 -6.89 -2.02 -7.52
N SER A 48 -7.96 -2.06 -6.74
CA SER A 48 -8.57 -3.32 -6.34
C SER A 48 -10.08 -3.23 -6.28
N GLN A 49 -10.71 -4.39 -6.43
CA GLN A 49 -12.14 -4.57 -6.36
C GLN A 49 -12.45 -5.74 -5.45
N GLN A 50 -13.48 -5.60 -4.62
CA GLN A 50 -13.99 -6.69 -3.80
C GLN A 50 -14.77 -7.69 -4.66
N PHE A 51 -14.39 -8.97 -4.57
CA PHE A 51 -15.11 -10.12 -5.14
C PHE A 51 -15.48 -11.11 -4.03
N GLY A 52 -16.73 -11.02 -3.55
CA GLY A 52 -17.17 -11.78 -2.38
C GLY A 52 -16.37 -11.39 -1.14
N THR A 53 -15.66 -12.35 -0.54
CA THR A 53 -14.73 -12.14 0.59
C THR A 53 -13.29 -11.88 0.15
N CYS A 54 -13.01 -11.91 -1.15
CA CYS A 54 -11.69 -11.68 -1.72
C CYS A 54 -11.52 -10.23 -2.21
N LEU A 55 -10.30 -9.72 -2.16
CA LEU A 55 -9.88 -8.48 -2.82
C LEU A 55 -8.95 -8.85 -3.98
N ILE A 56 -9.34 -8.49 -5.19
CA ILE A 56 -8.56 -8.74 -6.41
C ILE A 56 -8.17 -7.40 -6.98
N GLY A 57 -6.90 -7.23 -7.33
CA GLY A 57 -6.39 -5.96 -7.82
C GLY A 57 -5.05 -6.07 -8.52
N SER A 58 -4.62 -4.94 -9.08
CA SER A 58 -3.30 -4.74 -9.64
C SER A 58 -2.56 -3.68 -8.83
N ALA A 59 -1.23 -3.84 -8.75
CA ALA A 59 -0.35 -2.85 -8.17
C ALA A 59 0.83 -2.61 -9.12
N THR A 60 1.26 -1.37 -9.21
CA THR A 60 2.52 -0.97 -9.84
C THR A 60 3.38 -0.26 -8.82
N SER A 61 4.69 -0.42 -8.94
CA SER A 61 5.68 0.27 -8.12
C SER A 61 6.96 0.47 -8.94
N ASN A 62 7.74 1.52 -8.61
CA ASN A 62 9.16 1.54 -8.99
C ASN A 62 9.95 0.58 -8.08
N GLY A 63 11.28 0.57 -8.17
CA GLY A 63 12.16 -0.33 -7.39
C GLY A 63 12.17 -0.12 -5.87
N GLN A 64 11.02 0.07 -5.25
CA GLN A 64 10.80 0.14 -3.80
C GLN A 64 10.93 -1.25 -3.19
N ASN A 65 11.41 -1.31 -1.95
CA ASN A 65 11.46 -2.56 -1.18
C ASN A 65 10.26 -2.63 -0.24
N TYR A 66 9.54 -3.74 -0.26
CA TYR A 66 8.38 -3.98 0.58
C TYR A 66 8.69 -5.05 1.61
N GLN A 67 8.59 -4.71 2.88
CA GLN A 67 8.79 -5.63 3.97
C GLN A 67 7.51 -5.78 4.79
N ARG A 68 7.14 -7.03 5.06
CA ARG A 68 6.05 -7.33 5.98
C ARG A 68 6.64 -7.86 7.29
N THR A 69 6.65 -7.02 8.31
CA THR A 69 7.25 -7.36 9.60
C THR A 69 6.30 -8.20 10.46
N PRO A 70 6.80 -8.97 11.44
CA PRO A 70 5.95 -9.71 12.37
C PRO A 70 4.93 -8.82 13.11
N SER A 71 5.29 -7.58 13.44
CA SER A 71 4.37 -6.62 14.07
C SER A 71 3.22 -6.22 13.14
N ILE A 72 3.50 -5.95 11.86
CA ILE A 72 2.47 -5.68 10.84
C ILE A 72 1.54 -6.90 10.68
N ILE A 73 2.10 -8.11 10.64
CA ILE A 73 1.31 -9.35 10.53
C ILE A 73 0.36 -9.49 11.74
N ALA A 74 0.87 -9.26 12.95
CA ALA A 74 0.05 -9.32 14.15
C ALA A 74 -1.09 -8.28 14.09
N GLN A 75 -0.80 -7.02 13.79
CA GLN A 75 -1.81 -5.94 13.74
C GLN A 75 -2.86 -6.15 12.65
N ALA A 76 -2.44 -6.58 11.46
CA ALA A 76 -3.34 -6.87 10.35
C ALA A 76 -4.31 -8.02 10.69
N THR A 77 -3.84 -9.03 11.41
CA THR A 77 -4.66 -10.16 11.87
C THR A 77 -5.69 -9.73 12.91
N TRP A 78 -5.31 -8.82 13.83
CA TRP A 78 -6.23 -8.28 14.83
C TRP A 78 -7.34 -7.43 14.22
N THR A 79 -7.06 -6.68 13.16
CA THR A 79 -8.08 -5.89 12.41
C THR A 79 -9.10 -6.79 11.71
N ILE A 80 -8.70 -7.99 11.29
CA ILE A 80 -9.60 -8.99 10.71
C ILE A 80 -10.40 -9.70 11.80
N MET A 81 -9.80 -9.95 12.97
CA MET A 81 -10.49 -10.54 14.12
C MET A 81 -11.53 -9.61 14.75
N SER A 82 -11.32 -8.29 14.73
CA SER A 82 -12.33 -7.32 15.19
C SER A 82 -13.53 -7.18 14.24
N CYS A 83 -13.50 -7.86 13.08
CA CYS A 83 -14.58 -7.90 12.10
C CYS A 83 -15.41 -9.20 12.11
N ARG A 84 -15.45 -9.95 13.21
CA ARG A 84 -16.40 -11.07 13.39
C ARG A 84 -16.92 -11.18 14.82
N PRO A 85 -18.20 -11.50 14.99
CA PRO A 85 -19.41 -10.78 14.55
C PRO A 85 -19.83 -9.71 15.58
#